data_AF-A0A6A3CW12-F1
#
_entry.id   AF-A0A6A3CW12-F1
#
_cell.length_a   1.000
_cell.length_b   1.000
_cell.length_c   1.000
_cell.angle_alpha   90.00
_cell.angle_beta   90.00
_cell.angle_gamma   90.00
#
_symmetry.space_group_name_H-M   'P 1'
#
loop_
_entity.id
_entity.type
_entity.pdbx_description
1 polymer ?
#
loop_
_entity_poly.entity_id
_entity_poly.type
_entity_poly.pdbx_seq_one_letter_code
_entity_poly.pdbx_strand_id
1 'polypeptide(L)'
;MTTSEDKIKAVMDFLVNVMGFSASSVVKQPHLLDLSMEKRLVPRGLFLKDLMSKGLLEKELVLSMFEISEEKFLKRFVYCYEGEEGSELLKLYNENLKLAAEGKLKTERL
;
A
#
# COMPACT_ATOMS: atom_id res chain seq x y z
N MET A 1 8.08 11.66 17.59
CA MET A 1 7.65 11.89 16.18
C MET A 1 6.97 13.24 16.11
N THR A 2 7.51 14.18 15.35
CA THR A 2 6.80 15.40 14.97
C THR A 2 6.42 15.25 13.51
N THR A 3 5.17 14.84 13.26
CA THR A 3 4.63 14.67 11.90
C THR A 3 3.97 15.97 11.48
N SER A 4 4.25 16.47 10.28
CA SER A 4 3.60 17.68 9.78
C SER A 4 2.10 17.45 9.54
N GLU A 5 1.31 18.51 9.66
CA GLU A 5 -0.13 18.46 9.38
C GLU A 5 -0.42 17.95 7.96
N ASP A 6 0.40 18.36 6.98
CA ASP A 6 0.27 17.92 5.59
C ASP A 6 0.54 16.43 5.41
N LYS A 7 1.51 15.89 6.16
CA LYS A 7 1.79 14.45 6.15
C LYS A 7 0.62 13.67 6.75
N ILE A 8 0.03 14.16 7.84
CA ILE A 8 -1.16 13.54 8.46
C ILE A 8 -2.32 13.55 7.48
N LYS A 9 -2.60 14.69 6.85
CA LYS A 9 -3.63 14.84 5.81
C LYS A 9 -3.41 13.86 4.65
N ALA A 10 -2.20 13.77 4.13
CA ALA A 10 -1.88 12.87 3.01
C ALA A 10 -2.06 11.39 3.36
N VAL A 11 -1.64 10.96 4.55
CA VAL A 11 -1.81 9.57 5.02
C VAL A 11 -3.30 9.25 5.22
N MET A 12 -4.04 10.16 5.85
CA MET A 12 -5.49 9.98 6.07
C MET A 12 -6.25 9.94 4.76
N ASP A 13 -5.97 10.85 3.83
CA ASP A 13 -6.59 10.88 2.50
C ASP A 13 -6.35 9.56 1.74
N PHE A 14 -5.10 9.09 1.71
CA PHE A 14 -4.77 7.83 1.06
C PHE A 14 -5.47 6.63 1.72
N LEU A 15 -5.38 6.49 3.04
CA LEU A 15 -5.93 5.30 3.72
C LEU A 15 -7.47 5.30 3.75
N VAL A 16 -8.10 6.46 3.92
CA VAL A 16 -9.56 6.56 4.02
C VAL A 16 -10.19 6.67 2.64
N ASN A 17 -9.76 7.62 1.82
CA ASN A 17 -10.44 7.92 0.55
C ASN A 17 -9.97 6.99 -0.58
N VAL A 18 -8.67 6.70 -0.68
CA VAL A 18 -8.16 5.82 -1.75
C VAL A 18 -8.30 4.35 -1.42
N MET A 19 -7.95 3.95 -0.20
CA MET A 19 -7.98 2.55 0.25
C MET A 19 -9.30 2.14 0.91
N GLY A 20 -10.15 3.10 1.27
CA GLY A 20 -11.48 2.86 1.83
C GLY A 20 -11.49 2.44 3.30
N PHE A 21 -10.39 2.57 4.06
CA PHE A 21 -10.39 2.22 5.48
C PHE A 21 -11.26 3.17 6.30
N SER A 22 -11.87 2.66 7.36
CA SER A 22 -12.54 3.54 8.33
C SER A 22 -11.49 4.42 9.02
N ALA A 23 -11.79 5.70 9.22
CA ALA A 23 -10.92 6.59 9.99
C ALA A 23 -10.63 6.00 11.39
N SER A 24 -11.62 5.36 12.02
CA SER A 24 -11.46 4.70 13.32
C SER A 24 -10.45 3.54 13.32
N SER A 25 -10.26 2.85 12.20
CA SER A 25 -9.23 1.80 12.07
C SER A 25 -7.85 2.42 11.90
N VAL A 26 -7.75 3.50 11.12
CA VAL A 26 -6.47 4.19 10.83
C VAL A 26 -5.90 4.86 12.09
N VAL A 27 -6.74 5.56 12.88
CA VAL A 27 -6.27 6.26 14.09
C VAL A 27 -5.76 5.32 15.18
N LYS A 28 -6.15 4.03 15.15
CA LYS A 28 -5.61 2.99 16.05
C LYS A 28 -4.19 2.55 15.66
N GLN A 29 -3.68 3.01 14.52
CA GLN A 29 -2.40 2.60 13.94
C GLN A 29 -1.52 3.84 13.67
N PRO A 30 -1.14 4.60 14.72
CA PRO A 30 -0.41 5.86 14.56
C PRO A 30 0.96 5.71 13.89
N HIS A 31 1.58 4.52 13.99
CA HIS A 31 2.86 4.20 13.35
C HIS A 31 2.80 4.32 11.81
N LEU A 32 1.61 4.27 11.19
CA LEU A 32 1.45 4.46 9.75
C LEU A 32 1.90 5.85 9.30
N LEU A 33 1.83 6.85 10.18
CA LEU A 33 2.30 8.22 9.92
C LEU A 33 3.82 8.29 9.73
N ASP A 34 4.56 7.34 10.30
CA ASP A 34 6.02 7.28 10.26
C ASP A 34 6.53 6.65 8.96
N LEU A 35 5.66 6.00 8.20
CA LEU A 35 6.00 5.35 6.95
C LEU A 35 6.12 6.35 5.80
N SER A 36 7.06 6.12 4.88
CA SER A 36 7.15 6.93 3.66
C SER A 36 5.94 6.70 2.76
N MET A 37 5.37 7.78 2.22
CA MET A 37 4.27 7.69 1.26
C MET A 37 4.76 7.06 -0.03
N GLU A 38 5.81 7.64 -0.63
CA GLU A 38 6.30 7.28 -1.96
C GLU A 38 6.99 5.92 -1.98
N LYS A 39 7.63 5.52 -0.87
CA LYS A 39 8.41 4.27 -0.80
C LYS A 39 7.65 3.09 -0.20
N ARG A 40 6.56 3.31 0.55
CA ARG A 40 5.90 2.23 1.29
C ARG A 40 4.39 2.25 1.23
N LEU A 41 3.74 3.29 1.75
CA LEU A 41 2.28 3.30 1.87
C LEU A 41 1.60 3.22 0.51
N VAL A 42 2.05 4.04 -0.43
CA VAL A 42 1.39 4.16 -1.72
C VAL A 42 1.68 2.95 -2.63
N PRO A 43 2.95 2.54 -2.86
CA PRO A 43 3.25 1.37 -3.71
C PRO A 43 2.57 0.09 -3.22
N ARG A 44 2.65 -0.17 -1.91
CA ARG A 44 2.06 -1.38 -1.32
C ARG A 44 0.55 -1.26 -1.26
N GLY A 45 0.01 -0.11 -0.88
CA GLY A 45 -1.43 0.06 -0.76
C GLY A 45 -2.15 -0.20 -2.07
N LEU A 46 -1.65 0.35 -3.17
CA LEU A 46 -2.26 0.11 -4.49
C LEU A 46 -2.15 -1.34 -4.93
N PHE A 47 -0.99 -1.96 -4.76
CA PHE A 47 -0.82 -3.38 -5.03
C PHE A 47 -1.79 -4.25 -4.20
N LEU A 48 -1.93 -3.97 -2.90
CA LEU A 48 -2.88 -4.67 -2.03
C LEU A 48 -4.34 -4.39 -2.42
N LYS A 49 -4.64 -3.17 -2.90
CA LYS A 49 -5.97 -2.80 -3.42
C LYS A 49 -6.30 -3.59 -4.68
N ASP A 50 -5.34 -3.77 -5.58
CA ASP A 50 -5.50 -4.62 -6.76
C ASP A 50 -5.79 -6.07 -6.35
N LEU A 51 -5.06 -6.62 -5.36
CA LEU A 51 -5.31 -7.96 -4.83
C LEU A 51 -6.70 -8.08 -4.16
N MET A 52 -7.11 -7.10 -3.36
CA MET A 52 -8.45 -7.05 -2.76
C MET A 52 -9.54 -7.04 -3.83
N SER A 53 -9.36 -6.26 -4.90
CA SER A 53 -10.32 -6.18 -6.01
C SER A 53 -10.50 -7.51 -6.75
N LYS A 54 -9.47 -8.36 -6.72
CA LYS A 54 -9.46 -9.72 -7.26
C LYS A 54 -9.98 -10.78 -6.26
N GLY A 55 -10.33 -10.37 -5.03
CA GLY A 55 -10.76 -11.29 -3.97
C GLY A 55 -9.64 -12.13 -3.36
N LEU A 56 -8.37 -11.77 -3.60
CA LEU A 56 -7.20 -12.53 -3.13
C LEU A 56 -6.73 -12.12 -1.73
N LEU A 57 -7.32 -11.05 -1.17
CA LEU A 57 -6.92 -10.51 0.12
C LEU A 57 -8.11 -9.89 0.86
N GLU A 58 -8.22 -10.17 2.15
CA GLU A 58 -9.18 -9.54 3.05
C GLU A 58 -8.66 -8.19 3.56
N LYS A 59 -9.58 -7.23 3.70
CA LYS A 59 -9.27 -5.83 4.05
C LYS A 59 -8.74 -5.70 5.47
N GLU A 60 -9.19 -6.54 6.39
CA GLU A 60 -8.80 -6.54 7.80
C GLU A 60 -7.29 -6.76 7.99
N LEU A 61 -6.65 -7.49 7.07
CA LEU A 61 -5.23 -7.84 7.17
C LEU A 61 -4.31 -6.79 6.55
N VAL A 62 -4.82 -5.87 5.73
CA VAL A 62 -4.01 -4.98 4.90
C VAL A 62 -3.18 -3.98 5.72
N LEU A 63 -3.74 -3.42 6.79
CA LEU A 63 -3.03 -2.40 7.58
C LEU A 63 -1.74 -2.96 8.21
N SER A 64 -1.74 -4.21 8.67
CA SER A 64 -0.54 -4.85 9.23
C SER A 64 0.51 -5.19 8.15
N MET A 65 0.13 -5.27 6.87
CA MET A 65 1.08 -5.50 5.78
C MET A 65 1.99 -4.30 5.50
N PHE A 66 1.67 -3.12 6.02
CA PHE A 66 2.56 -1.96 5.94
C PHE A 66 3.71 -2.02 6.96
N GLU A 67 3.58 -2.81 8.02
CA GLU A 67 4.60 -2.93 9.07
C GLU A 67 5.74 -3.87 8.68
N ILE A 68 5.46 -4.91 7.89
CA ILE A 68 6.46 -5.93 7.57
C ILE A 68 7.57 -5.41 6.65
N SER A 69 8.75 -6.03 6.73
CA SER A 69 9.88 -5.70 5.84
C SER A 69 9.51 -5.94 4.37
N GLU A 70 10.21 -5.26 3.47
CA GLU A 70 10.02 -5.44 2.02
C GLU A 70 10.24 -6.88 1.58
N GLU A 71 11.28 -7.53 2.10
CA GLU A 71 11.53 -8.94 1.84
C GLU A 71 10.35 -9.82 2.25
N LYS A 72 9.81 -9.62 3.47
CA LYS A 72 8.64 -10.39 3.95
C LYS A 72 7.39 -10.09 3.13
N PHE A 73 7.21 -8.84 2.69
CA PHE A 73 6.10 -8.43 1.84
C PHE A 73 6.14 -9.15 0.49
N LEU A 74 7.28 -9.08 -0.19
CA LEU A 74 7.49 -9.76 -1.48
C LEU A 74 7.36 -11.27 -1.33
N LYS A 75 7.93 -11.86 -0.28
CA LYS A 75 7.79 -13.29 -0.02
C LYS A 75 6.34 -13.73 0.14
N ARG A 76 5.50 -12.89 0.77
CA ARG A 76 4.12 -13.23 1.08
C ARG A 76 3.16 -13.03 -0.08
N PHE A 77 3.42 -12.08 -0.97
CA PHE A 77 2.48 -11.72 -2.04
C PHE A 77 2.99 -11.91 -3.45
N VAL A 78 4.30 -12.08 -3.62
CA VAL A 78 4.92 -12.19 -4.95
C VAL A 78 5.59 -13.55 -5.08
N TYR A 79 6.52 -13.88 -4.18
CA TYR A 79 7.29 -15.13 -4.26
C TYR A 79 6.58 -16.36 -3.68
N CYS A 80 5.34 -16.20 -3.21
CA CYS A 80 4.49 -17.35 -2.86
C CYS A 80 3.87 -18.03 -4.09
N TYR A 81 3.93 -17.37 -5.25
CA TYR A 81 3.50 -17.90 -6.54
C TYR A 81 4.71 -18.31 -7.37
N GLU A 82 4.63 -19.47 -8.01
CA GLU A 82 5.67 -19.98 -8.90
C GLU A 82 5.37 -19.61 -10.37
N GLY A 83 6.41 -19.58 -11.21
CA GLY A 83 6.25 -19.40 -12.66
C GLY A 83 5.81 -17.99 -13.09
N GLU A 84 4.92 -17.94 -14.08
CA GLU A 84 4.49 -16.69 -14.74
C GLU A 84 3.72 -15.76 -13.80
N GLU A 85 2.87 -16.29 -12.93
CA GLU A 85 2.06 -15.53 -11.97
C GLU A 85 2.92 -14.72 -11.00
N GLY A 86 3.96 -15.32 -10.41
CA GLY A 86 4.91 -14.61 -9.54
C GLY A 86 5.67 -13.51 -10.29
N SER A 87 6.02 -13.75 -11.56
CA SER A 87 6.68 -12.74 -12.41
C SER A 87 5.77 -11.55 -12.72
N GLU A 88 4.51 -11.80 -13.01
CA GLU A 88 3.51 -10.76 -13.27
C GLU A 88 3.24 -9.91 -12.03
N LEU A 89 3.09 -10.53 -10.86
CA LEU A 89 2.91 -9.83 -9.59
C LEU A 89 4.13 -8.96 -9.24
N LEU A 90 5.35 -9.45 -9.53
CA LEU A 90 6.57 -8.67 -9.34
C LEU A 90 6.62 -7.46 -10.28
N LYS A 91 6.23 -7.62 -11.55
CA LYS A 91 6.16 -6.51 -12.52
C LYS A 91 5.16 -5.46 -12.05
N LEU A 92 3.96 -5.87 -11.67
CA LEU A 92 2.91 -4.99 -11.15
C LEU A 92 3.38 -4.19 -9.92
N TYR A 93 4.03 -4.86 -8.96
CA TYR A 93 4.56 -4.18 -7.77
C TYR A 93 5.63 -3.13 -8.14
N ASN A 94 6.53 -3.46 -9.06
CA ASN A 94 7.57 -2.53 -9.53
C ASN A 94 6.99 -1.33 -10.30
N GLU A 95 5.92 -1.52 -11.08
CA GLU A 95 5.20 -0.43 -11.73
C GLU A 95 4.57 0.52 -10.70
N ASN A 96 3.91 -0.02 -9.68
CA ASN A 96 3.34 0.77 -8.59
C ASN A 96 4.42 1.55 -7.81
N LEU A 97 5.59 0.96 -7.60
CA LEU A 97 6.75 1.66 -7.00
C LEU A 97 7.22 2.84 -7.86
N LYS A 98 7.35 2.67 -9.18
CA LYS A 98 7.76 3.74 -10.09
C LYS A 98 6.74 4.87 -10.13
N LEU A 99 5.46 4.54 -10.24
CA LEU A 99 4.37 5.53 -10.27
C LEU A 99 4.33 6.37 -8.98
N ALA A 100 4.54 5.74 -7.83
CA ALA A 100 4.60 6.43 -6.55
C ALA A 100 5.83 7.33 -6.42
N ALA A 101 7.00 6.88 -6.89
CA ALA A 101 8.24 7.66 -6.87
C ALA A 101 8.17 8.89 -7.79
N GLU A 102 7.45 8.80 -8.90
CA GLU A 102 7.28 9.89 -9.87
C GLU A 102 6.15 10.87 -9.48
N GLY A 103 5.43 10.62 -8.38
CA GLY A 103 4.28 11.43 -7.97
C GLY A 103 3.11 11.39 -8.96
N LYS A 104 3.11 10.40 -9.88
CA LYS A 104 2.15 10.27 -10.99
C LYS A 104 0.83 9.60 -10.60
N LEU A 105 0.61 9.33 -9.31
CA LEU A 105 -0.66 8.78 -8.83
C LEU A 105 -1.80 9.78 -8.77
N LYS A 106 -1.73 10.82 -9.60
CA LYS A 106 -2.84 11.71 -9.88
C LYS A 106 -3.73 11.07 -10.94
N THR A 107 -4.91 10.64 -10.50
CA THR A 107 -6.17 10.79 -11.25
C THR A 107 -6.31 10.10 -12.61
N GLU A 108 -5.92 8.83 -12.76
CA GLU A 108 -6.40 8.00 -13.90
C GLU A 108 -6.92 6.61 -13.50
N ARG A 109 -6.87 6.24 -12.21
CA ARG A 109 -7.40 4.97 -11.68
C ARG A 109 -8.28 5.12 -10.43
N LEU A 110 -8.95 6.26 -10.29
CA LEU A 110 -10.04 6.45 -9.33
C LEU A 110 -11.38 6.45 -10.08
#